data_AF-F9W5E9-F1
#
_entry.id   AF-F9W5E9-F1
#
_cell.length_a   1.000
_cell.length_b   1.000
_cell.length_c   1.000
_cell.angle_alpha   90.00
_cell.angle_beta   90.00
_cell.angle_gamma   90.00
#
_symmetry.space_group_name_H-M   'P 1'
#
loop_
_entity.id
_entity.type
_entity.pdbx_description
1 polymer ?
#
loop_
_entity_poly.entity_id
_entity_poly.type
_entity_poly.pdbx_seq_one_letter_code
_entity_poly.pdbx_strand_id
1 'polypeptide(L)'
;MGAAAATFSGGNGIGSASSSGGIRVQYGSTGEREERSASGKRSVNNIWGSVGVVDPERSLGSVRKWLSHLCQTLVEEVSATDRWFAERQLISFDCSHSLEEVIPMPSPSAPSRVGFGAPQTQAAPPQPFRKADALMEERRKIASQGQNVQNCDVTMHLDQRLQLETKLDTNTTFPPATPTSVTEQHAQRSYVLERIRTFASQTSLASYHHSRGDKHSWRNGFPTDAHLLIHIVRTCVPGFSDYVKFPHQSSNSQHDVTLVVGDMGEPYFYVRYRSGCTDETFSTRTGPNSLFEALVLFAAVLRTRHRGSYGGIGGLLDLTLSGLLNV
;
A
#
# COMPACT_ATOMS: atom_id res chain seq x y z
N MET A 1 -63.50 38.50 -21.54
CA MET A 1 -62.36 38.35 -22.47
C MET A 1 -61.53 39.61 -22.30
N GLY A 2 -60.34 39.65 -21.71
CA GLY A 2 -59.27 38.68 -21.59
C GLY A 2 -58.01 39.42 -22.02
N ALA A 3 -57.25 39.97 -21.07
CA ALA A 3 -56.00 40.68 -21.34
C ALA A 3 -54.93 40.17 -20.38
N ALA A 4 -53.80 39.77 -20.99
CA ALA A 4 -52.63 39.17 -20.38
C ALA A 4 -51.77 40.19 -19.63
N ALA A 5 -50.98 39.71 -18.66
CA ALA A 5 -49.54 39.97 -18.58
C ALA A 5 -48.91 39.17 -17.42
N ALA A 6 -47.69 38.70 -17.66
CA ALA A 6 -46.80 38.03 -16.73
C ALA A 6 -46.34 38.95 -15.57
N THR A 7 -45.58 38.40 -14.59
CA THR A 7 -44.26 38.90 -14.09
C THR A 7 -43.91 38.36 -12.69
N PHE A 8 -42.75 37.67 -12.61
CA PHE A 8 -41.71 37.62 -11.56
C PHE A 8 -41.81 36.85 -10.20
N SER A 9 -40.66 36.19 -9.96
CA SER A 9 -39.80 36.16 -8.75
C SER A 9 -40.15 35.34 -7.50
N GLY A 10 -39.08 34.72 -6.97
CA GLY A 10 -38.86 34.63 -5.53
C GLY A 10 -38.39 33.26 -5.06
N GLY A 11 -37.15 33.17 -4.58
CA GLY A 11 -36.52 31.94 -4.11
C GLY A 11 -36.84 31.55 -2.66
N ASN A 12 -36.21 30.43 -2.29
CA ASN A 12 -35.84 29.92 -0.96
C ASN A 12 -36.92 29.82 0.12
N GLY A 13 -37.28 28.56 0.43
CA GLY A 13 -37.83 28.14 1.72
C GLY A 13 -37.09 26.91 2.22
N ILE A 14 -36.36 27.08 3.33
CA ILE A 14 -35.74 26.01 4.15
C ILE A 14 -36.85 25.38 5.02
N GLY A 15 -36.85 24.06 5.19
CA GLY A 15 -37.74 23.43 6.18
C GLY A 15 -37.72 21.89 6.25
N SER A 16 -36.91 21.38 7.18
CA SER A 16 -37.05 20.16 8.01
C SER A 16 -37.50 18.80 7.46
N ALA A 17 -36.54 17.87 7.49
CA ALA A 17 -36.53 16.57 8.17
C ALA A 17 -37.83 15.72 8.24
N SER A 18 -37.79 14.51 7.68
CA SER A 18 -37.83 13.27 8.49
C SER A 18 -37.47 12.03 7.66
N SER A 19 -36.95 11.04 8.36
CA SER A 19 -36.39 9.76 7.92
C SER A 19 -37.34 8.87 7.11
N SER A 20 -36.80 8.18 6.11
CA SER A 20 -37.26 6.84 5.71
C SER A 20 -36.26 6.22 4.73
N GLY A 21 -35.67 5.09 5.11
CA GLY A 21 -34.75 4.31 4.30
C GLY A 21 -35.37 3.88 2.97
N GLY A 22 -34.58 4.02 1.91
CA GLY A 22 -34.93 3.58 0.57
C GLY A 22 -33.83 3.99 -0.39
N ILE A 23 -32.92 3.06 -0.69
CA ILE A 23 -31.94 3.21 -1.77
C ILE A 23 -32.72 3.40 -3.07
N ARG A 24 -32.70 4.62 -3.63
CA ARG A 24 -33.23 4.87 -4.97
C ARG A 24 -32.17 4.49 -6.00
N VAL A 25 -32.44 3.42 -6.73
CA VAL A 25 -31.69 3.06 -7.94
C VAL A 25 -32.18 3.96 -9.07
N GLN A 26 -31.32 4.85 -9.56
CA GLN A 26 -31.60 5.67 -10.73
C GLN A 26 -30.81 5.12 -11.92
N TYR A 27 -31.48 4.38 -12.81
CA TYR A 27 -30.95 4.04 -14.13
C TYR A 27 -31.07 5.27 -15.01
N GLY A 28 -30.01 6.07 -15.08
CA GLY A 28 -29.86 7.17 -16.01
C GLY A 28 -29.01 6.75 -17.19
N SER A 29 -29.67 6.39 -18.29
CA SER A 29 -29.09 6.26 -19.63
C SER A 29 -28.48 7.59 -20.07
N THR A 30 -27.19 7.60 -20.41
CA THR A 30 -26.58 8.65 -21.22
C THR A 30 -25.80 8.01 -22.36
N GLY A 31 -26.49 7.88 -23.49
CA GLY A 31 -25.85 7.91 -24.79
C GLY A 31 -25.24 9.29 -25.07
N GLU A 32 -24.31 9.29 -26.02
CA GLU A 32 -23.70 10.46 -26.65
C GLU A 32 -22.54 11.15 -25.91
N ARG A 33 -21.43 10.41 -25.79
CA ARG A 33 -20.09 10.93 -26.12
C ARG A 33 -19.18 9.82 -26.66
N GLU A 34 -19.70 9.02 -27.59
CA GLU A 34 -18.90 8.14 -28.43
C GLU A 34 -18.42 8.94 -29.63
N GLU A 35 -17.21 9.50 -29.56
CA GLU A 35 -16.36 9.79 -30.73
C GLU A 35 -15.02 10.37 -30.25
N ARG A 36 -14.17 9.46 -29.74
CA ARG A 36 -12.69 9.59 -29.68
C ARG A 36 -11.98 8.38 -29.04
N SER A 37 -12.72 7.38 -28.53
CA SER A 37 -12.13 6.21 -27.83
C SER A 37 -12.15 4.88 -28.59
N ALA A 38 -12.51 4.87 -29.88
CA ALA A 38 -12.58 3.64 -30.67
C ALA A 38 -11.19 3.07 -31.07
N SER A 39 -10.17 3.92 -31.15
CA SER A 39 -8.79 3.52 -31.50
C SER A 39 -8.06 2.80 -30.35
N GLY A 40 -8.25 3.23 -29.09
CA GLY A 40 -7.59 2.64 -27.93
C GLY A 40 -8.17 1.29 -27.48
N LYS A 41 -9.49 1.09 -27.62
CA LYS A 41 -10.16 -0.17 -27.21
C LYS A 41 -9.77 -1.37 -28.09
N ARG A 42 -9.52 -1.16 -29.39
CA ARG A 42 -9.02 -2.22 -30.30
C ARG A 42 -7.57 -2.63 -29.99
N SER A 43 -6.76 -1.72 -29.45
CA SER A 43 -5.37 -1.99 -29.11
C SER A 43 -5.24 -2.89 -27.88
N VAL A 44 -6.00 -2.62 -26.81
CA VAL A 44 -5.91 -3.38 -25.55
C VAL A 44 -6.41 -4.82 -25.69
N ASN A 45 -7.43 -5.08 -26.52
CA ASN A 45 -7.89 -6.46 -26.75
C ASN A 45 -6.82 -7.34 -27.44
N ASN A 46 -5.93 -6.74 -28.25
CA ASN A 46 -4.83 -7.46 -28.88
C ASN A 46 -3.70 -7.78 -27.87
N ILE A 47 -3.55 -6.98 -26.80
CA ILE A 47 -2.53 -7.18 -25.76
C ILE A 47 -2.83 -8.46 -24.97
N TRP A 48 -4.09 -8.70 -24.58
CA TRP A 48 -4.44 -9.91 -23.82
C TRP A 48 -4.13 -11.19 -24.57
N GLY A 49 -4.47 -11.24 -25.86
CA GLY A 49 -4.19 -12.38 -26.72
C GLY A 49 -2.70 -12.64 -26.92
N SER A 50 -1.87 -11.58 -27.01
CA SER A 50 -0.42 -11.73 -27.23
C SER A 50 0.31 -12.34 -26.03
N VAL A 51 -0.25 -12.21 -24.82
CA VAL A 51 0.27 -12.83 -23.59
C VAL A 51 -0.57 -14.04 -23.15
N GLY A 52 -1.45 -14.55 -24.01
CA GLY A 52 -2.22 -15.78 -23.77
C GLY A 52 -3.32 -15.67 -22.70
N VAL A 53 -3.82 -14.47 -22.44
CA VAL A 53 -4.99 -14.24 -21.56
C VAL A 53 -6.26 -14.40 -22.38
N VAL A 54 -7.01 -15.46 -22.09
CA VAL A 54 -8.23 -15.84 -22.83
C VAL A 54 -9.48 -15.12 -22.29
N ASP A 55 -9.56 -14.94 -20.97
CA ASP A 55 -10.69 -14.28 -20.30
C ASP A 55 -10.18 -13.19 -19.33
N PRO A 56 -9.94 -11.97 -19.84
CA PRO A 56 -9.40 -10.87 -19.03
C PRO A 56 -10.28 -10.51 -17.84
N GLU A 57 -11.61 -10.57 -17.99
CA GLU A 57 -12.53 -10.17 -16.92
C GLU A 57 -12.52 -11.18 -15.77
N ARG A 58 -12.44 -12.48 -16.08
CA ARG A 58 -12.24 -13.52 -15.05
C ARG A 58 -10.89 -13.38 -14.35
N SER A 59 -9.81 -13.11 -15.10
CA SER A 59 -8.49 -12.90 -14.51
C SER A 59 -8.47 -11.66 -13.62
N LEU A 60 -9.10 -10.56 -14.03
CA LEU A 60 -9.26 -9.35 -13.20
C LEU A 60 -10.04 -9.65 -11.92
N GLY A 61 -11.12 -10.42 -12.00
CA GLY A 61 -11.87 -10.88 -10.83
C GLY A 61 -11.02 -11.73 -9.87
N SER A 62 -10.11 -12.55 -10.42
CA SER A 62 -9.20 -13.40 -9.65
C SER A 62 -8.11 -12.58 -8.95
N VAL A 63 -7.48 -11.61 -9.64
CA VAL A 63 -6.53 -10.67 -9.01
C VAL A 63 -7.19 -9.90 -7.87
N ARG A 64 -8.42 -9.42 -8.06
CA ARG A 64 -9.14 -8.64 -7.04
C ARG A 64 -9.43 -9.46 -5.78
N LYS A 65 -9.76 -10.74 -5.93
CA LYS A 65 -9.93 -11.67 -4.81
C LYS A 65 -8.59 -11.94 -4.13
N TRP A 66 -7.55 -12.22 -4.91
CA TRP A 66 -6.21 -12.48 -4.42
C TRP A 66 -5.64 -11.29 -3.62
N LEU A 67 -5.75 -10.06 -4.12
CA LEU A 67 -5.34 -8.85 -3.39
C LEU A 67 -6.13 -8.64 -2.10
N SER A 68 -7.44 -8.90 -2.12
CA SER A 68 -8.28 -8.82 -0.92
C SER A 68 -7.82 -9.84 0.13
N HIS A 69 -7.49 -11.06 -0.28
CA HIS A 69 -6.96 -12.11 0.59
C HIS A 69 -5.56 -11.79 1.14
N LEU A 70 -4.68 -11.19 0.35
CA LEU A 70 -3.40 -10.66 0.84
C LEU A 70 -3.61 -9.61 1.94
N CYS A 71 -4.56 -8.69 1.75
CA CYS A 71 -4.90 -7.69 2.76
C CYS A 71 -5.47 -8.35 4.02
N GLN A 72 -6.32 -9.38 3.89
CA GLN A 72 -6.84 -10.14 5.04
C GLN A 72 -5.71 -10.77 5.86
N THR A 73 -4.80 -11.46 5.19
CA THR A 73 -3.63 -12.08 5.85
C THR A 73 -2.80 -11.04 6.60
N LEU A 74 -2.54 -9.89 5.97
CA LEU A 74 -1.81 -8.79 6.63
C LEU A 74 -2.57 -8.23 7.85
N VAL A 75 -3.89 -8.06 7.79
CA VAL A 75 -4.70 -7.61 8.94
C VAL A 75 -4.65 -8.62 10.08
N GLU A 76 -4.67 -9.92 9.78
CA GLU A 76 -4.56 -10.98 10.77
C GLU A 76 -3.20 -10.94 11.48
N GLU A 77 -2.10 -10.80 10.73
CA GLU A 77 -0.75 -10.64 11.29
C GLU A 77 -0.64 -9.40 12.19
N VAL A 78 -1.16 -8.26 11.74
CA VAL A 78 -1.21 -7.01 12.53
C VAL A 78 -2.00 -7.23 13.82
N SER A 79 -3.20 -7.81 13.71
CA SER A 79 -4.09 -8.00 14.86
C SER A 79 -3.52 -9.00 15.87
N ALA A 80 -2.83 -10.04 15.41
CA ALA A 80 -2.13 -10.99 16.27
C ALA A 80 -0.97 -10.34 17.02
N THR A 81 -0.19 -9.51 16.32
CA THR A 81 0.93 -8.77 16.90
C THR A 81 0.44 -7.74 17.93
N ASP A 82 -0.54 -6.91 17.56
CA ASP A 82 -1.11 -5.89 18.45
C ASP A 82 -1.67 -6.52 19.73
N ARG A 83 -2.36 -7.65 19.61
CA ARG A 83 -2.89 -8.39 20.78
C ARG A 83 -1.77 -8.82 21.72
N TRP A 84 -0.69 -9.39 21.19
CA TRP A 84 0.43 -9.87 22.00
C TRP A 84 1.13 -8.74 22.77
N PHE A 85 1.35 -7.59 22.12
CA PHE A 85 1.93 -6.40 22.77
C PHE A 85 0.98 -5.78 23.80
N ALA A 86 -0.32 -5.74 23.51
CA ALA A 86 -1.34 -5.22 24.43
C ALA A 86 -1.45 -6.06 25.72
N GLU A 87 -1.45 -7.39 25.61
CA GLU A 87 -1.47 -8.31 26.76
C GLU A 87 -0.27 -8.10 27.71
N ARG A 88 0.84 -7.60 27.18
CA ARG A 88 2.08 -7.30 27.93
C ARG A 88 2.22 -5.84 28.31
N GLN A 89 1.21 -5.01 28.06
CA GLN A 89 1.21 -3.55 28.33
C GLN A 89 2.31 -2.79 27.58
N LEU A 90 2.77 -3.31 26.45
CA LEU A 90 3.82 -2.72 25.61
C LEU A 90 3.22 -1.95 24.42
N ILE A 91 2.20 -1.12 24.69
CA ILE A 91 1.35 -0.46 23.68
C ILE A 91 2.18 0.45 22.75
N SER A 92 3.27 1.03 23.24
CA SER A 92 4.16 1.90 22.44
C SER A 92 4.86 1.17 21.28
N PHE A 93 4.84 -0.16 21.26
CA PHE A 93 5.42 -1.01 20.23
C PHE A 93 4.38 -1.72 19.36
N ASP A 94 3.09 -1.41 19.51
CA ASP A 94 2.06 -1.94 18.62
C ASP A 94 2.25 -1.45 17.18
N CYS A 95 1.41 -1.94 16.27
CA CYS A 95 1.48 -1.59 14.85
C CYS A 95 0.96 -0.18 14.55
N SER A 96 0.31 0.51 15.49
CA SER A 96 -0.17 1.89 15.30
C SER A 96 0.94 2.93 15.43
N HIS A 97 2.03 2.58 16.11
CA HIS A 97 3.22 3.40 16.25
C HIS A 97 4.30 2.98 15.26
N SER A 98 5.04 3.94 14.70
CA SER A 98 6.21 3.60 13.87
C SER A 98 7.38 3.19 14.75
N LEU A 99 8.20 2.24 14.27
CA LEU A 99 9.46 1.88 14.94
C LEU A 99 10.57 2.92 14.73
N GLU A 100 10.39 3.86 13.80
CA GLU A 100 11.29 5.01 13.61
C GLU A 100 11.11 6.08 14.70
N GLU A 101 10.02 6.02 15.48
CA GLU A 101 9.80 6.92 16.60
C GLU A 101 10.90 6.74 17.66
N VAL A 102 11.36 7.87 18.20
CA VAL A 102 12.31 7.91 19.30
C VAL A 102 11.56 7.76 20.61
N ILE A 103 12.05 6.88 21.48
CA ILE A 103 11.53 6.74 22.84
C ILE A 103 11.91 8.01 23.63
N PRO A 104 10.94 8.77 24.17
CA PRO A 104 11.25 9.92 25.00
C PRO A 104 12.01 9.42 26.23
N MET A 105 13.30 9.74 26.35
CA MET A 105 14.02 9.47 27.58
C MET A 105 13.53 10.44 28.66
N PRO A 106 13.36 9.98 29.92
CA PRO A 106 13.12 10.89 31.01
C PRO A 106 14.28 11.89 31.07
N SER A 107 13.97 13.18 30.95
CA SER A 107 14.97 14.24 31.14
C SER A 107 15.66 14.00 32.47
N PRO A 108 17.00 14.05 32.54
CA PRO A 108 17.69 13.96 33.81
C PRO A 108 17.14 15.06 34.72
N SER A 109 16.50 14.66 35.81
CA SER A 109 16.00 15.56 36.83
C SER A 109 17.16 16.48 37.21
N ALA A 110 16.97 17.80 37.05
CA ALA A 110 18.02 18.76 37.37
C ALA A 110 18.51 18.48 38.80
N PRO A 111 19.82 18.26 39.03
CA PRO A 111 20.30 18.02 40.37
C PRO A 111 19.97 19.25 41.23
N SER A 112 19.25 19.03 42.33
CA SER A 112 18.99 20.08 43.31
C SER A 112 20.34 20.66 43.75
N ARG A 113 20.61 21.91 43.35
CA ARG A 113 21.84 22.62 43.69
C ARG A 113 21.90 22.83 45.19
N VAL A 114 22.59 21.94 45.90
CA VAL A 114 23.08 22.18 47.25
C VAL A 114 24.50 21.63 47.32
N GLY A 115 25.50 22.52 47.41
CA GLY A 115 26.87 22.14 47.77
C GLY A 115 27.94 22.62 46.79
N PHE A 116 28.85 23.46 47.30
CA PHE A 116 30.12 23.81 46.66
C PHE A 116 31.05 22.59 46.62
N GLY A 117 31.57 22.24 45.44
CA GLY A 117 32.82 21.48 45.29
C GLY A 117 32.68 20.08 44.67
N ALA A 118 32.76 20.00 43.34
CA ALA A 118 33.48 18.98 42.55
C ALA A 118 33.30 19.28 41.05
N PRO A 119 34.28 18.98 40.18
CA PRO A 119 34.11 19.13 38.74
C PRO A 119 33.01 18.20 38.25
N GLN A 120 31.92 18.77 37.74
CA GLN A 120 30.85 18.04 37.07
C GLN A 120 31.45 17.37 35.82
N THR A 121 31.61 16.05 35.86
CA THR A 121 31.65 15.25 34.64
C THR A 121 30.29 15.42 33.98
N GLN A 122 30.22 16.24 32.93
CA GLN A 122 29.03 16.28 32.07
C GLN A 122 28.85 14.87 31.51
N ALA A 123 27.92 14.10 32.10
CA ALA A 123 27.41 12.91 31.45
C ALA A 123 26.86 13.38 30.10
N ALA A 124 27.34 12.78 29.01
CA ALA A 124 26.83 13.06 27.68
C ALA A 124 25.30 12.97 27.73
N PRO A 125 24.57 13.93 27.10
CA PRO A 125 23.13 13.86 27.06
C PRO A 125 22.73 12.48 26.53
N PRO A 126 21.79 11.78 27.20
CA PRO A 126 21.37 10.46 26.77
C PRO A 126 20.94 10.53 25.32
N GLN A 127 21.57 9.71 24.47
CA GLN A 127 21.29 9.74 23.04
C GLN A 127 19.85 9.26 22.80
N PRO A 128 19.08 9.94 21.94
CA PRO A 128 17.75 9.49 21.55
C PRO A 128 17.83 8.06 21.02
N PHE A 129 16.99 7.17 21.54
CA PHE A 129 17.00 5.75 21.21
C PHE A 129 15.75 5.38 20.41
N ARG A 130 15.91 4.77 19.23
CA ARG A 130 14.77 4.41 18.37
C ARG A 130 14.07 3.15 18.91
N LYS A 131 12.76 3.04 18.68
CA LYS A 131 12.01 1.83 19.05
C LYS A 131 12.54 0.59 18.33
N ALA A 132 12.93 0.71 17.06
CA ALA A 132 13.56 -0.39 16.31
C ALA A 132 14.82 -0.91 17.01
N ASP A 133 15.69 -0.01 17.48
CA ASP A 133 16.92 -0.36 18.20
C ASP A 133 16.61 -1.05 19.53
N ALA A 134 15.54 -0.61 20.22
CA ALA A 134 15.09 -1.25 21.46
C ALA A 134 14.61 -2.69 21.25
N LEU A 135 13.84 -2.96 20.18
CA LEU A 135 13.43 -4.32 19.87
C LEU A 135 14.62 -5.20 19.49
N MET A 136 15.58 -4.67 18.73
CA MET A 136 16.79 -5.40 18.34
C MET A 136 17.72 -5.68 19.52
N GLU A 137 17.84 -4.74 20.45
CA GLU A 137 18.59 -4.93 21.69
C GLU A 137 17.94 -5.99 22.56
N GLU A 138 16.62 -5.94 22.72
CA GLU A 138 15.89 -6.94 23.50
C GLU A 138 16.01 -8.34 22.90
N ARG A 139 15.90 -8.44 21.57
CA ARG A 139 16.17 -9.67 20.84
C ARG A 139 17.57 -10.21 21.11
N ARG A 140 18.60 -9.34 21.14
CA ARG A 140 19.99 -9.74 21.44
C ARG A 140 20.15 -10.22 22.87
N LYS A 141 19.49 -9.57 23.84
CA LYS A 141 19.50 -9.99 25.25
C LYS A 141 18.84 -11.35 25.44
N ILE A 142 17.71 -11.60 24.78
CA ILE A 142 17.03 -12.90 24.86
C ILE A 142 17.91 -13.99 24.23
N ALA A 143 18.58 -13.69 23.11
CA ALA A 143 19.51 -14.61 22.48
C ALA A 143 20.69 -14.99 23.40
N SER A 144 21.17 -14.07 24.24
CA SER A 144 22.27 -14.36 25.19
C SER A 144 21.83 -15.14 26.43
N GLN A 145 20.53 -15.20 26.73
CA GLN A 145 19.95 -15.95 27.84
C GLN A 145 19.72 -17.44 27.53
N GLY A 146 19.96 -17.87 26.28
CA GLY A 146 19.77 -19.26 25.83
C GLY A 146 18.36 -19.56 25.34
N GLN A 147 18.21 -20.70 24.65
CA GLN A 147 16.93 -21.10 24.05
C GLN A 147 16.04 -21.81 25.07
N ASN A 148 14.89 -21.22 25.35
CA ASN A 148 13.76 -21.86 26.04
C ASN A 148 12.45 -21.46 25.33
N VAL A 149 11.36 -22.17 25.60
CA VAL A 149 10.07 -21.97 24.90
C VAL A 149 9.57 -20.52 24.99
N GLN A 150 9.72 -19.88 26.16
CA GLN A 150 9.30 -18.49 26.37
C GLN A 150 10.19 -17.52 25.58
N ASN A 151 11.50 -17.75 25.57
CA ASN A 151 12.46 -16.95 24.81
C ASN A 151 12.22 -17.07 23.30
N CYS A 152 11.85 -18.27 22.82
CA CYS A 152 11.46 -18.49 21.43
C CYS A 152 10.17 -17.75 21.07
N ASP A 153 9.14 -17.83 21.93
CA ASP A 153 7.87 -17.10 21.75
C ASP A 153 8.09 -15.58 21.66
N VAL A 154 8.84 -15.01 22.61
CA VAL A 154 9.14 -13.58 22.61
C VAL A 154 9.94 -13.19 21.37
N THR A 155 11.00 -13.94 21.03
CA THR A 155 11.82 -13.64 19.84
C THR A 155 10.98 -13.67 18.56
N MET A 156 10.06 -14.62 18.43
CA MET A 156 9.15 -14.71 17.28
C MET A 156 8.28 -13.46 17.15
N HIS A 157 7.69 -12.98 18.25
CA HIS A 157 6.82 -11.80 18.21
C HIS A 157 7.60 -10.49 17.99
N LEU A 158 8.84 -10.40 18.49
CA LEU A 158 9.75 -9.30 18.16
C LEU A 158 10.09 -9.28 16.66
N ASP A 159 10.41 -10.45 16.10
CA ASP A 159 10.72 -10.59 14.67
C ASP A 159 9.49 -10.29 13.79
N GLN A 160 8.30 -10.74 14.19
CA GLN A 160 7.03 -10.38 13.52
C GLN A 160 6.82 -8.87 13.51
N ARG A 161 7.04 -8.20 14.65
CA ARG A 161 6.86 -6.74 14.73
C ARG A 161 7.84 -5.99 13.84
N LEU A 162 9.09 -6.41 13.79
CA LEU A 162 10.12 -5.84 12.91
C LEU A 162 9.76 -6.06 11.43
N GLN A 163 9.30 -7.25 11.07
CA GLN A 163 8.86 -7.55 9.70
C GLN A 163 7.65 -6.71 9.29
N LEU A 164 6.64 -6.59 10.17
CA LEU A 164 5.45 -5.79 9.91
C LEU A 164 5.77 -4.30 9.70
N GLU A 165 6.86 -3.79 10.28
CA GLU A 165 7.26 -2.41 10.03
C GLU A 165 7.50 -2.15 8.54
N THR A 166 8.17 -3.06 7.84
CA THR A 166 8.44 -2.91 6.40
C THR A 166 7.18 -2.99 5.54
N LYS A 167 6.14 -3.70 6.02
CA LYS A 167 4.84 -3.87 5.32
C LYS A 167 3.89 -2.70 5.54
N LEU A 168 4.10 -1.94 6.62
CA LEU A 168 3.24 -0.83 7.04
C LEU A 168 3.91 0.54 6.83
N ASP A 169 5.24 0.58 6.73
CA ASP A 169 5.98 1.79 6.39
C ASP A 169 6.01 2.01 4.88
N THR A 170 5.17 2.94 4.46
CA THR A 170 5.08 3.35 3.05
C THR A 170 6.24 4.22 2.59
N ASN A 171 7.04 4.79 3.51
CA ASN A 171 8.08 5.77 3.16
C ASN A 171 9.21 5.16 2.31
N THR A 172 9.48 3.87 2.48
CA THR A 172 10.42 3.12 1.63
C THR A 172 9.98 2.99 0.17
N THR A 173 8.68 3.10 -0.08
CA THR A 173 8.07 2.96 -1.41
C THR A 173 7.67 4.31 -1.98
N PHE A 174 7.36 5.25 -1.09
CA PHE A 174 6.79 6.56 -1.36
C PHE A 174 7.56 7.59 -0.52
N PRO A 175 8.77 8.02 -0.95
CA PRO A 175 9.62 8.89 -0.15
C PRO A 175 8.93 10.23 0.14
N PRO A 176 8.81 10.66 1.41
CA PRO A 176 8.05 11.86 1.75
C PRO A 176 8.71 13.11 1.16
N ALA A 177 7.88 14.08 0.76
CA ALA A 177 8.37 15.35 0.22
C ALA A 177 8.97 16.29 1.30
N THR A 178 8.74 16.00 2.58
CA THR A 178 9.15 16.82 3.74
C THR A 178 9.46 15.94 4.96
N PRO A 179 10.31 16.39 5.91
CA PRO A 179 10.55 15.65 7.15
C PRO A 179 9.26 15.51 7.96
N THR A 180 8.89 14.27 8.29
CA THR A 180 7.67 13.92 9.02
C THR A 180 7.86 14.10 10.52
N SER A 181 6.98 14.86 11.17
CA SER A 181 6.85 14.87 12.63
C SER A 181 6.28 13.54 13.17
N VAL A 182 6.47 13.25 14.46
CA VAL A 182 5.92 12.03 15.11
C VAL A 182 4.39 11.95 14.95
N THR A 183 3.69 13.08 15.06
CA THR A 183 2.23 13.15 14.87
C THR A 183 1.82 12.79 13.45
N GLU A 184 2.58 13.24 12.45
CA GLU A 184 2.32 12.90 11.04
C GLU A 184 2.62 11.43 10.75
N GLN A 185 3.68 10.87 11.33
CA GLN A 185 3.99 9.44 11.23
C GLN A 185 2.85 8.58 11.79
N HIS A 186 2.33 8.94 12.96
CA HIS A 186 1.19 8.25 13.56
C HIS A 186 -0.10 8.39 12.72
N ALA A 187 -0.36 9.58 12.17
CA ALA A 187 -1.51 9.82 11.29
C ALA A 187 -1.41 9.01 9.99
N GLN A 188 -0.22 8.96 9.37
CA GLN A 188 0.08 8.13 8.21
C GLN A 188 -0.12 6.65 8.50
N ARG A 189 0.37 6.19 9.66
CA ARG A 189 0.21 4.81 10.10
C ARG A 189 -1.24 4.43 10.31
N SER A 190 -2.00 5.30 10.99
CA SER A 190 -3.44 5.13 11.20
C SER A 190 -4.20 5.04 9.88
N TYR A 191 -3.90 5.93 8.94
CA TYR A 191 -4.47 5.91 7.60
C TYR A 191 -4.18 4.59 6.87
N VAL A 192 -2.92 4.16 6.83
CA VAL A 192 -2.52 2.91 6.16
C VAL A 192 -3.28 1.72 6.74
N LEU A 193 -3.32 1.59 8.08
CA LEU A 193 -4.03 0.52 8.75
C LEU A 193 -5.55 0.53 8.46
N GLU A 194 -6.18 1.70 8.47
CA GLU A 194 -7.60 1.85 8.15
C GLU A 194 -7.91 1.40 6.71
N ARG A 195 -7.07 1.79 5.75
CA ARG A 195 -7.23 1.40 4.34
C ARG A 195 -7.01 -0.10 4.15
N ILE A 196 -5.98 -0.69 4.74
CA ILE A 196 -5.73 -2.14 4.68
C ILE A 196 -6.94 -2.91 5.24
N ARG A 197 -7.48 -2.50 6.40
CA ARG A 197 -8.70 -3.09 6.98
C ARG A 197 -9.90 -2.94 6.06
N THR A 198 -10.03 -1.80 5.38
CA THR A 198 -11.09 -1.58 4.39
C THR A 198 -10.99 -2.58 3.23
N PHE A 199 -9.79 -2.80 2.68
CA PHE A 199 -9.57 -3.77 1.60
C PHE A 199 -9.80 -5.21 2.05
N ALA A 200 -9.40 -5.53 3.28
CA ALA A 200 -9.54 -6.85 3.88
C ALA A 200 -11.01 -7.21 4.19
N SER A 201 -11.84 -6.23 4.53
CA SER A 201 -13.26 -6.47 4.88
C SER A 201 -14.13 -6.92 3.70
N GLN A 202 -13.63 -6.78 2.48
CA GLN A 202 -14.33 -7.21 1.26
C GLN A 202 -13.94 -8.66 0.93
N THR A 203 -14.80 -9.39 0.23
CA THR A 203 -14.46 -10.73 -0.31
C THR A 203 -13.68 -10.64 -1.62
N SER A 204 -13.80 -9.50 -2.30
CA SER A 204 -13.11 -9.15 -3.53
C SER A 204 -13.11 -7.65 -3.67
N LEU A 205 -12.04 -7.09 -4.22
CA LEU A 205 -11.97 -5.67 -4.59
C LEU A 205 -12.77 -5.38 -5.88
N ALA A 206 -13.92 -6.02 -6.10
CA ALA A 206 -14.77 -5.82 -7.28
C ALA A 206 -15.63 -4.54 -7.17
N SER A 207 -16.18 -4.28 -5.98
CA SER A 207 -16.89 -3.03 -5.64
C SER A 207 -15.95 -1.88 -5.32
N TYR A 208 -14.64 -2.13 -5.37
CA TYR A 208 -13.63 -1.10 -5.19
C TYR A 208 -13.68 -0.14 -6.39
N HIS A 209 -14.33 0.99 -6.17
CA HIS A 209 -14.23 2.16 -7.00
C HIS A 209 -13.24 3.09 -6.33
N HIS A 210 -12.12 3.42 -7.01
CA HIS A 210 -11.26 4.51 -6.54
C HIS A 210 -12.20 5.70 -6.30
N SER A 211 -12.17 6.31 -5.13
CA SER A 211 -12.80 7.61 -4.95
C SER A 211 -11.84 8.74 -5.36
N ARG A 212 -10.52 8.50 -5.45
CA ARG A 212 -9.50 9.51 -5.80
C ARG A 212 -8.20 8.93 -6.43
N GLY A 213 -7.80 9.48 -7.58
CA GLY A 213 -6.43 9.54 -8.12
C GLY A 213 -5.98 8.57 -9.23
N ASP A 214 -6.27 8.89 -10.50
CA ASP A 214 -5.36 8.58 -11.65
C ASP A 214 -4.69 9.83 -12.25
N LYS A 215 -5.05 11.03 -11.80
CA LYS A 215 -4.57 12.27 -12.45
C LYS A 215 -4.09 13.38 -11.52
N HIS A 216 -4.26 13.20 -10.21
CA HIS A 216 -3.81 14.15 -9.21
C HIS A 216 -3.03 13.37 -8.16
N SER A 217 -1.70 13.51 -8.28
CA SER A 217 -0.65 13.16 -7.32
C SER A 217 -1.09 13.24 -5.87
N TRP A 218 -0.47 12.40 -5.03
CA TRP A 218 -0.46 12.43 -3.57
C TRP A 218 -1.17 13.65 -2.99
N ARG A 219 -2.47 13.55 -2.73
CA ARG A 219 -3.17 14.64 -2.07
C ARG A 219 -2.83 14.56 -0.60
N ASN A 220 -2.18 15.60 -0.09
CA ASN A 220 -1.97 15.84 1.35
C ASN A 220 -1.04 14.85 2.06
N GLY A 221 -0.04 14.27 1.37
CA GLY A 221 0.98 13.43 2.01
C GLY A 221 0.59 11.98 2.28
N PHE A 222 -0.54 11.49 1.76
CA PHE A 222 -0.97 10.08 1.89
C PHE A 222 -0.97 9.35 0.54
N PRO A 223 -0.60 8.05 0.51
CA PRO A 223 -0.63 7.25 -0.72
C PRO A 223 -2.07 7.02 -1.18
N THR A 224 -2.31 6.94 -2.49
CA THR A 224 -3.61 6.51 -2.99
C THR A 224 -3.81 5.02 -2.75
N ASP A 225 -5.05 4.54 -2.84
CA ASP A 225 -5.36 3.13 -2.66
C ASP A 225 -4.60 2.20 -3.63
N ALA A 226 -4.44 2.58 -4.90
CA ALA A 226 -3.67 1.79 -5.87
C ALA A 226 -2.17 1.74 -5.48
N HIS A 227 -1.63 2.85 -4.98
CA HIS A 227 -0.26 2.91 -4.45
C HIS A 227 -0.10 2.03 -3.22
N LEU A 228 -1.07 2.07 -2.30
CA LEU A 228 -1.05 1.24 -1.12
C LEU A 228 -1.16 -0.25 -1.47
N LEU A 229 -2.04 -0.61 -2.43
CA LEU A 229 -2.17 -1.99 -2.90
C LEU A 229 -0.89 -2.50 -3.55
N ILE A 230 -0.23 -1.72 -4.42
CA ILE A 230 1.06 -2.17 -5.00
C ILE A 230 2.17 -2.23 -3.94
N HIS A 231 2.15 -1.36 -2.92
CA HIS A 231 3.05 -1.46 -1.78
C HIS A 231 2.84 -2.78 -1.00
N ILE A 232 1.59 -3.14 -0.71
CA ILE A 232 1.24 -4.41 -0.05
C ILE A 232 1.73 -5.60 -0.89
N VAL A 233 1.49 -5.60 -2.20
CA VAL A 233 2.02 -6.68 -3.06
C VAL A 233 3.54 -6.74 -2.96
N ARG A 234 4.21 -5.59 -3.08
CA ARG A 234 5.68 -5.50 -3.00
C ARG A 234 6.25 -6.04 -1.68
N THR A 235 5.59 -5.82 -0.56
CA THR A 235 6.12 -6.16 0.78
C THR A 235 5.61 -7.50 1.31
N CYS A 236 4.45 -7.95 0.84
CA CYS A 236 3.82 -9.20 1.30
C CYS A 236 4.06 -10.38 0.35
N VAL A 237 4.45 -10.13 -0.91
CA VAL A 237 4.78 -11.18 -1.87
C VAL A 237 6.30 -11.32 -1.99
N PRO A 238 6.89 -12.45 -1.55
CA PRO A 238 8.33 -12.67 -1.64
C PRO A 238 8.88 -12.47 -3.06
N GLY A 239 9.97 -11.72 -3.17
CA GLY A 239 10.66 -11.43 -4.44
C GLY A 239 9.94 -10.42 -5.34
N PHE A 240 8.71 -10.00 -5.05
CA PHE A 240 7.98 -9.08 -5.93
C PHE A 240 8.58 -7.68 -5.94
N SER A 241 9.24 -7.27 -4.87
CA SER A 241 9.89 -5.96 -4.74
C SER A 241 10.88 -5.64 -5.85
N ASP A 242 11.56 -6.65 -6.38
CA ASP A 242 12.62 -6.47 -7.39
C ASP A 242 12.04 -6.26 -8.79
N TYR A 243 10.75 -6.56 -8.96
CA TYR A 243 10.05 -6.45 -10.22
C TYR A 243 9.15 -5.22 -10.31
N VAL A 244 9.05 -4.41 -9.26
CA VAL A 244 8.28 -3.16 -9.26
C VAL A 244 9.22 -1.98 -9.33
N LYS A 245 9.04 -1.14 -10.34
CA LYS A 245 9.80 0.09 -10.50
C LYS A 245 8.94 1.32 -10.25
N PHE A 246 9.39 2.17 -9.33
CA PHE A 246 8.78 3.48 -9.09
C PHE A 246 9.55 4.60 -9.82
N PRO A 247 8.92 5.75 -10.09
CA PRO A 247 9.55 6.83 -10.86
C PRO A 247 10.86 7.38 -10.30
N HIS A 248 10.95 7.46 -8.98
CA HIS A 248 12.10 8.01 -8.25
C HIS A 248 13.27 7.02 -8.15
N GLN A 249 13.09 5.76 -8.58
CA GLN A 249 14.13 4.74 -8.56
C GLN A 249 14.90 4.76 -9.88
N SER A 250 16.23 4.76 -9.79
CA SER A 250 17.10 4.58 -10.95
C SER A 250 16.77 3.24 -11.63
N SER A 251 16.76 3.22 -12.96
CA SER A 251 16.51 1.96 -13.68
C SER A 251 17.68 1.01 -13.46
N ASN A 252 17.46 -0.06 -12.70
CA ASN A 252 18.31 -1.25 -12.84
C ASN A 252 17.95 -1.89 -14.19
N SER A 253 18.89 -1.86 -15.13
CA SER A 253 18.76 -2.43 -16.47
C SER A 253 18.79 -3.97 -16.49
N GLN A 254 18.62 -4.62 -15.34
CA GLN A 254 18.93 -6.04 -15.15
C GLN A 254 17.70 -6.97 -15.13
N HIS A 255 16.48 -6.45 -15.08
CA HIS A 255 15.27 -7.29 -15.08
C HIS A 255 14.63 -7.36 -16.46
N ASP A 256 14.41 -8.58 -16.94
CA ASP A 256 13.72 -8.82 -18.21
C ASP A 256 12.23 -8.45 -18.11
N VAL A 257 11.60 -8.62 -16.95
CA VAL A 257 10.20 -8.21 -16.72
C VAL A 257 10.15 -7.16 -15.61
N THR A 258 9.38 -6.09 -15.79
CA THR A 258 9.19 -5.07 -14.75
C THR A 258 7.77 -4.51 -14.80
N LEU A 259 7.08 -4.47 -13.65
CA LEU A 259 5.87 -3.69 -13.46
C LEU A 259 6.29 -2.26 -13.10
N VAL A 260 5.97 -1.31 -13.98
CA VAL A 260 6.34 0.09 -13.80
C VAL A 260 5.15 0.89 -13.30
N VAL A 261 5.41 1.68 -12.26
CA VAL A 261 4.51 2.71 -11.73
C VAL A 261 4.96 4.05 -12.34
N GLY A 262 4.09 4.69 -13.10
CA GLY A 262 4.39 5.91 -13.85
C GLY A 262 4.42 7.19 -12.99
N ASP A 263 5.05 8.24 -13.51
CA ASP A 263 5.07 9.60 -12.93
C ASP A 263 4.17 10.55 -13.70
N MET A 264 4.24 10.49 -15.04
CA MET A 264 3.65 11.48 -15.95
C MET A 264 3.29 10.80 -17.28
N GLY A 265 2.02 10.40 -17.43
CA GLY A 265 1.48 9.81 -18.66
C GLY A 265 0.43 8.73 -18.41
N GLU A 266 -0.48 8.56 -19.37
CA GLU A 266 -1.48 7.49 -19.37
C GLU A 266 -0.96 6.30 -20.21
N PRO A 267 -0.99 5.05 -19.71
CA PRO A 267 -1.51 4.60 -18.41
C PRO A 267 -0.50 4.62 -17.26
N TYR A 268 -1.02 4.76 -16.03
CA TYR A 268 -0.23 4.90 -14.79
C TYR A 268 0.50 3.62 -14.37
N PHE A 269 -0.09 2.44 -14.59
CA PHE A 269 0.60 1.15 -14.41
C PHE A 269 0.80 0.47 -15.76
N TYR A 270 1.98 -0.07 -16.02
CA TYR A 270 2.26 -0.87 -17.21
C TYR A 270 3.33 -1.92 -16.96
N VAL A 271 3.42 -2.91 -17.83
CA VAL A 271 4.45 -3.95 -17.76
C VAL A 271 5.42 -3.76 -18.90
N ARG A 272 6.71 -3.77 -18.58
CA ARG A 272 7.78 -3.75 -19.57
C ARG A 272 8.42 -5.14 -19.61
N TYR A 273 8.65 -5.64 -20.82
CA TYR A 273 9.37 -6.88 -21.06
C TYR A 273 10.55 -6.63 -22.00
N ARG A 274 11.73 -7.09 -21.62
CA ARG A 274 12.97 -6.99 -22.37
C ARG A 274 13.53 -8.38 -22.58
N SER A 275 13.88 -8.70 -23.81
CA SER A 275 14.54 -9.95 -24.15
C SER A 275 15.46 -9.73 -25.35
N GLY A 276 16.77 -9.68 -25.10
CA GLY A 276 17.76 -9.37 -26.13
C GLY A 276 17.54 -7.98 -26.74
N CYS A 277 17.26 -7.92 -28.04
CA CYS A 277 16.99 -6.67 -28.76
C CYS A 277 15.52 -6.22 -28.68
N THR A 278 14.64 -7.03 -28.09
CA THR A 278 13.21 -6.75 -28.00
C THR A 278 12.90 -6.01 -26.70
N ASP A 279 12.18 -4.89 -26.80
CA ASP A 279 11.68 -4.08 -25.68
C ASP A 279 10.18 -3.84 -25.91
N GLU A 280 9.34 -4.62 -25.23
CA GLU A 280 7.89 -4.60 -25.32
C GLU A 280 7.30 -3.87 -24.12
N THR A 281 6.28 -3.04 -24.37
CA THR A 281 5.51 -2.36 -23.32
C THR A 281 4.05 -2.77 -23.43
N PHE A 282 3.53 -3.39 -22.37
CA PHE A 282 2.13 -3.77 -22.22
C PHE A 282 1.41 -2.70 -21.38
N SER A 283 0.76 -1.78 -22.07
CA SER A 283 -0.03 -0.70 -21.48
C SER A 283 -1.37 -1.20 -20.95
N THR A 284 -1.79 -0.68 -19.80
CA THR A 284 -3.14 -0.90 -19.24
C THR A 284 -4.13 0.18 -19.68
N ARG A 285 -5.42 -0.01 -19.41
CA ARG A 285 -6.40 1.06 -19.52
C ARG A 285 -6.20 2.09 -18.42
N THR A 286 -6.51 3.33 -18.75
CA THR A 286 -6.63 4.41 -17.77
C THR A 286 -7.85 4.14 -16.88
N GLY A 287 -7.77 4.49 -15.60
CA GLY A 287 -8.87 4.27 -14.67
C GLY A 287 -8.56 3.26 -13.55
N PRO A 288 -9.55 2.98 -12.70
CA PRO A 288 -9.40 2.20 -11.47
C PRO A 288 -8.96 0.74 -11.67
N ASN A 289 -8.98 0.28 -12.92
CA ASN A 289 -8.58 -1.08 -13.29
C ASN A 289 -7.10 -1.19 -13.66
N SER A 290 -6.39 -0.07 -13.84
CA SER A 290 -5.02 -0.03 -14.33
C SER A 290 -4.07 -0.94 -13.52
N LEU A 291 -4.09 -0.86 -12.19
CA LEU A 291 -3.29 -1.74 -11.34
C LEU A 291 -3.62 -3.22 -11.53
N PHE A 292 -4.91 -3.57 -11.52
CA PHE A 292 -5.35 -4.95 -11.65
C PHE A 292 -4.97 -5.52 -13.03
N GLU A 293 -5.11 -4.72 -14.07
CA GLU A 293 -4.68 -5.09 -15.43
C GLU A 293 -3.17 -5.28 -15.50
N ALA A 294 -2.38 -4.40 -14.88
CA ALA A 294 -0.93 -4.53 -14.84
C ALA A 294 -0.51 -5.83 -14.13
N LEU A 295 -1.17 -6.20 -13.04
CA LEU A 295 -0.90 -7.45 -12.32
C LEU A 295 -1.25 -8.69 -13.17
N VAL A 296 -2.39 -8.67 -13.89
CA VAL A 296 -2.73 -9.76 -14.84
C VAL A 296 -1.70 -9.85 -15.95
N LEU A 297 -1.34 -8.73 -16.58
CA LEU A 297 -0.33 -8.69 -17.65
C LEU A 297 1.02 -9.19 -17.15
N PHE A 298 1.43 -8.77 -15.95
CA PHE A 298 2.69 -9.16 -15.35
C PHE A 298 2.75 -10.67 -15.10
N ALA A 299 1.71 -11.24 -14.49
CA ALA A 299 1.59 -12.67 -14.29
C ALA A 299 1.56 -13.44 -15.64
N ALA A 300 0.83 -12.93 -16.64
CA ALA A 300 0.74 -13.53 -17.95
C ALA A 300 2.09 -13.54 -18.70
N VAL A 301 2.84 -12.44 -18.66
CA VAL A 301 4.20 -12.34 -19.24
C VAL A 301 5.14 -13.31 -18.54
N LEU A 302 5.14 -13.36 -17.20
CA LEU A 302 5.98 -14.32 -16.47
C LEU A 302 5.59 -15.77 -16.78
N ARG A 303 4.30 -16.08 -16.87
CA ARG A 303 3.83 -17.43 -17.20
C ARG A 303 4.25 -17.85 -18.61
N THR A 304 4.08 -16.96 -19.59
CA THR A 304 4.34 -17.26 -21.01
C THR A 304 5.82 -17.23 -21.36
N ARG A 305 6.58 -16.28 -20.83
CA ARG A 305 7.99 -16.06 -21.20
C ARG A 305 8.99 -16.73 -20.24
N HIS A 306 8.60 -16.93 -18.98
CA HIS A 306 9.48 -17.47 -17.93
C HIS A 306 8.88 -18.69 -17.21
N ARG A 307 7.85 -19.35 -17.77
CA ARG A 307 7.20 -20.54 -17.19
C ARG A 307 6.65 -20.34 -15.77
N GLY A 308 6.34 -19.10 -15.40
CA GLY A 308 5.71 -18.74 -14.13
C GLY A 308 6.66 -18.61 -12.95
N SER A 309 7.97 -18.71 -13.17
CA SER A 309 8.99 -18.44 -12.15
C SER A 309 10.18 -17.73 -12.78
N TYR A 310 10.59 -16.61 -12.22
CA TYR A 310 11.72 -15.84 -12.74
C TYR A 310 12.61 -15.42 -11.59
N GLY A 311 13.91 -15.71 -11.72
CA GLY A 311 14.93 -15.37 -10.74
C GLY A 311 16.02 -14.54 -11.41
N GLY A 312 16.26 -13.35 -10.88
CA GLY A 312 17.36 -12.47 -11.28
C GLY A 312 18.29 -12.17 -10.10
N ILE A 313 19.15 -11.17 -10.24
CA ILE A 313 20.07 -10.71 -9.18
C ILE A 313 19.31 -10.20 -7.94
N GLY A 314 18.05 -9.77 -8.09
CA GLY A 314 17.22 -9.24 -7.01
C GLY A 314 16.54 -10.30 -6.14
N GLY A 315 16.24 -11.49 -6.67
CA GLY A 315 15.44 -12.49 -5.98
C GLY A 315 14.69 -13.40 -6.94
N LEU A 316 14.06 -14.45 -6.40
CA LEU A 316 13.19 -15.36 -7.13
C LEU A 316 11.73 -14.97 -6.89
N LEU A 317 11.00 -14.68 -7.96
CA LEU A 317 9.54 -14.57 -7.91
C LEU A 317 8.91 -15.81 -8.55
N ASP A 318 8.08 -16.49 -7.77
CA ASP A 318 7.31 -17.66 -8.21
C ASP A 318 5.80 -17.33 -8.17
N LEU A 319 5.13 -17.43 -9.31
CA LEU A 319 3.69 -17.18 -9.42
C LEU A 319 2.87 -18.18 -8.62
N THR A 320 3.37 -19.41 -8.44
CA THR A 320 2.71 -20.46 -7.66
C THR A 320 2.73 -20.10 -6.19
N LEU A 321 3.90 -19.71 -5.67
CA LEU A 321 4.07 -19.34 -4.26
C LEU A 321 3.36 -18.02 -3.92
N SER A 322 3.35 -17.08 -4.86
CA SER A 322 2.61 -15.82 -4.70
C SER A 322 1.10 -15.98 -4.83
N GLY A 323 0.61 -17.10 -5.36
CA GLY A 323 -0.81 -17.33 -5.66
C GLY A 323 -1.32 -16.64 -6.94
N LEU A 324 -0.46 -15.90 -7.65
CA LEU A 324 -0.76 -15.24 -8.92
C LEU A 324 -0.83 -16.19 -10.12
N LEU A 325 -0.36 -17.44 -10.01
CA LEU A 325 -0.44 -18.41 -11.11
C LEU A 325 -1.90 -18.78 -11.44
N ASN A 326 -2.77 -18.73 -10.43
CA ASN A 326 -4.18 -19.09 -10.52
C ASN A 326 -5.07 -17.94 -11.05
N VAL A 327 -4.45 -16.80 -11.40
CA VAL A 327 -5.07 -15.62 -11.98
C VAL A 327 -5.20 -15.76 -13.50
#